data_AF-A0A433X915-F1
#
_entry.id   AF-A0A433X915-F1
#
_cell.length_a   1.000
_cell.length_b   1.000
_cell.length_c   1.000
_cell.angle_alpha   90.00
_cell.angle_beta   90.00
_cell.angle_gamma   90.00
#
_symmetry.space_group_name_H-M   'P 1'
#
loop_
_entity.id
_entity.type
_entity.pdbx_description
1 polymer ?
#
loop_
_entity_poly.entity_id
_entity_poly.type
_entity_poly.pdbx_seq_one_letter_code
_entity_poly.pdbx_strand_id
1 'polypeptide(L)'
;MSLSRIQTLLLQLDAIWYQDEWFTTVTRALDGVTAKEAAWKPSGELNSIWQLVNHMNFYNEQILQRLTNQPQHEASNNTSTFGSPGETDNETGWQEVKERAFTVIAEIRKVIASLTDEDLDTQVNETTLGHTLSTWVMHDGFHTGQIVLIRKLQGSWPATIWP
;
A
#
# COMPACT_ATOMS: atom_id res chain seq x y z
N MET A 1 -13.48 4.44 -25.79
CA MET A 1 -12.16 5.10 -25.95
C MET A 1 -11.13 4.20 -25.30
N SER A 2 -9.92 4.09 -25.88
CA SER A 2 -8.83 3.35 -25.23
C SER A 2 -8.23 4.20 -24.11
N LEU A 3 -7.88 3.58 -22.99
CA LEU A 3 -7.07 4.24 -21.95
C LEU A 3 -5.62 4.37 -22.43
N SER A 4 -4.94 5.45 -22.07
CA SER A 4 -3.48 5.55 -22.17
C SER A 4 -2.79 4.65 -21.14
N ARG A 5 -1.45 4.50 -21.24
CA ARG A 5 -0.68 3.73 -20.24
C ARG A 5 -0.78 4.40 -18.87
N ILE A 6 -0.64 5.72 -18.80
CA ILE A 6 -0.82 6.50 -17.56
C ILE A 6 -2.24 6.34 -16.99
N GLN A 7 -3.27 6.44 -17.82
CA GLN A 7 -4.65 6.26 -17.38
C GLN A 7 -4.90 4.84 -16.84
N THR A 8 -4.25 3.83 -17.43
CA THR A 8 -4.33 2.45 -16.96
C THR A 8 -3.65 2.27 -15.59
N LEU A 9 -2.48 2.89 -15.38
CA LEU A 9 -1.79 2.87 -14.08
C LEU A 9 -2.60 3.58 -12.99
N LEU A 10 -3.19 4.74 -13.30
CA LEU A 10 -4.05 5.45 -12.36
C LEU A 10 -5.30 4.66 -12.01
N LEU A 11 -5.92 3.99 -12.99
CA LEU A 11 -7.04 3.08 -12.74
C LEU A 11 -6.63 1.94 -11.79
N GLN A 12 -5.47 1.33 -11.99
CA GLN A 12 -4.97 0.26 -11.11
C GLN A 12 -4.69 0.76 -9.69
N LEU A 13 -4.08 1.95 -9.56
CA LEU A 13 -3.84 2.57 -8.26
C LEU A 13 -5.15 2.88 -7.54
N ASP A 14 -6.11 3.48 -8.25
CA ASP A 14 -7.42 3.81 -7.70
C ASP A 14 -8.19 2.54 -7.29
N ALA A 15 -8.14 1.48 -8.09
CA ALA A 15 -8.74 0.18 -7.77
C ALA A 15 -8.16 -0.45 -6.49
N ILE A 16 -6.87 -0.23 -6.22
CA ILE A 16 -6.19 -0.80 -5.05
C ILE A 16 -6.36 0.06 -3.81
N TRP A 17 -6.35 1.39 -3.95
CA TRP A 17 -6.35 2.28 -2.79
C TRP A 17 -7.70 2.91 -2.48
N TYR A 18 -8.55 3.21 -3.46
CA TYR A 18 -9.65 4.16 -3.28
C TYR A 18 -11.03 3.71 -3.77
N GLN A 19 -11.12 2.94 -4.85
CA GLN A 19 -12.38 2.51 -5.46
C GLN A 19 -12.45 0.99 -5.51
N ASP A 20 -13.48 0.41 -4.89
CA ASP A 20 -13.69 -1.05 -4.93
C ASP A 20 -13.97 -1.48 -6.38
N GLU A 21 -13.27 -2.53 -6.83
CA GLU A 21 -13.43 -3.13 -8.17
C GLU A 21 -13.83 -4.60 -8.02
N TRP A 22 -13.13 -5.55 -8.63
CA TRP A 22 -13.35 -6.99 -8.36
C TRP A 22 -12.77 -7.44 -7.00
N PHE A 23 -12.14 -6.51 -6.26
CA PHE A 23 -11.50 -6.70 -4.97
C PHE A 23 -11.60 -5.41 -4.14
N THR A 24 -11.47 -5.54 -2.81
CA THR A 24 -11.59 -4.41 -1.89
C THR A 24 -10.33 -3.55 -1.89
N THR A 25 -10.50 -2.27 -1.55
CA THR A 25 -9.41 -1.30 -1.44
C THR A 25 -8.65 -1.36 -0.11
N VAL A 26 -7.44 -0.78 -0.08
CA VAL A 26 -6.71 -0.48 1.16
C VAL A 26 -7.52 0.43 2.08
N THR A 27 -8.19 1.46 1.54
CA THR A 27 -9.06 2.36 2.31
C THR A 27 -10.08 1.57 3.12
N ARG A 28 -10.81 0.67 2.45
CA ARG A 28 -11.81 -0.16 3.10
C ARG A 28 -11.19 -1.22 4.02
N ALA A 29 -10.06 -1.79 3.64
CA ALA A 29 -9.35 -2.78 4.44
C ALA A 29 -8.88 -2.22 5.79
N LEU A 30 -8.54 -0.92 5.85
CA LEU A 30 -8.08 -0.23 7.05
C LEU A 30 -9.19 0.53 7.80
N ASP A 31 -10.39 0.62 7.23
CA ASP A 31 -11.50 1.36 7.84
C ASP A 31 -11.91 0.77 9.20
N GLY A 32 -12.00 1.63 10.20
CA GLY A 32 -12.35 1.26 11.58
C GLY A 32 -11.34 0.35 12.31
N VAL A 33 -10.17 0.03 11.73
CA VAL A 33 -9.15 -0.76 12.45
C VAL A 33 -8.61 0.07 13.62
N THR A 34 -8.67 -0.51 14.82
CA THR A 34 -8.08 0.03 16.06
C THR A 34 -6.61 -0.37 16.21
N ALA A 35 -5.83 0.32 17.05
CA ALA A 35 -4.46 -0.07 17.37
C ALA A 35 -4.38 -1.49 17.94
N LYS A 36 -5.35 -1.89 18.76
CA LYS A 36 -5.45 -3.25 19.30
C LYS A 36 -5.57 -4.30 18.20
N GLU A 37 -6.43 -4.08 17.22
CA GLU A 37 -6.58 -4.96 16.05
C GLU A 37 -5.38 -4.89 15.12
N ALA A 38 -4.79 -3.70 14.97
CA ALA A 38 -3.63 -3.48 14.12
C ALA A 38 -2.39 -4.21 14.65
N ALA A 39 -2.18 -4.18 15.97
CA ALA A 39 -1.04 -4.78 16.64
C ALA A 39 -1.22 -6.28 16.92
N TRP A 40 -2.44 -6.79 16.80
CA TRP A 40 -2.70 -8.22 16.98
C TRP A 40 -1.98 -9.03 15.90
N LYS A 41 -1.28 -10.10 16.34
CA LYS A 41 -0.64 -11.07 15.46
C LYS A 41 -1.40 -12.38 15.45
N PRO A 42 -1.65 -12.97 14.27
CA PRO A 42 -2.03 -14.38 14.20
C PRO A 42 -0.92 -15.26 14.80
N SER A 43 -1.24 -16.47 15.23
CA SER A 43 -0.23 -17.44 15.65
C SER A 43 0.76 -17.75 14.51
N GLY A 44 2.05 -17.88 14.84
CA GLY A 44 3.11 -18.22 13.88
C GLY A 44 3.81 -17.00 13.29
N GLU A 45 4.38 -17.16 12.09
CA GLU A 45 5.24 -16.17 11.42
C GLU A 45 4.48 -15.11 10.61
N LEU A 46 3.17 -14.94 10.86
CA LEU A 46 2.37 -13.94 10.14
C LEU A 46 2.60 -12.53 10.70
N ASN A 47 2.60 -11.54 9.81
CA ASN A 47 2.71 -10.13 10.17
C ASN A 47 1.38 -9.59 10.75
N SER A 48 1.46 -8.62 11.67
CA SER A 48 0.27 -7.86 12.09
C SER A 48 -0.19 -6.89 10.99
N ILE A 49 -1.41 -6.38 11.07
CA ILE A 49 -1.87 -5.33 10.13
C ILE A 49 -0.94 -4.11 10.21
N TRP A 50 -0.50 -3.73 11.41
CA TRP A 50 0.46 -2.64 11.59
C TRP A 50 1.76 -2.88 10.81
N GLN A 51 2.32 -4.09 10.91
CA GLN A 51 3.53 -4.46 10.16
C GLN A 51 3.31 -4.40 8.65
N LEU A 52 2.15 -4.84 8.18
CA LEU A 52 1.80 -4.77 6.76
C LEU A 52 1.70 -3.32 6.26
N VAL A 53 1.13 -2.41 7.06
CA VAL A 53 1.08 -0.98 6.69
C VAL A 53 2.45 -0.32 6.77
N ASN A 54 3.31 -0.68 7.73
CA ASN A 54 4.71 -0.23 7.75
C ASN A 54 5.45 -0.67 6.48
N HIS A 55 5.25 -1.91 6.06
CA HIS A 55 5.85 -2.47 4.86
C HIS A 55 5.40 -1.73 3.59
N MET A 56 4.09 -1.51 3.44
CA MET A 56 3.54 -0.69 2.35
C MET A 56 4.10 0.73 2.39
N ASN A 57 4.12 1.38 3.56
CA ASN A 57 4.70 2.72 3.71
C ASN A 57 6.15 2.77 3.21
N PHE A 58 6.99 1.80 3.60
CA PHE A 58 8.38 1.76 3.17
C PHE A 58 8.51 1.74 1.64
N TYR A 59 7.80 0.83 0.97
CA TYR A 59 7.89 0.71 -0.49
C TYR A 59 7.21 1.88 -1.22
N ASN A 60 6.11 2.42 -0.68
CA ASN A 60 5.44 3.59 -1.25
C ASN A 60 6.35 4.81 -1.19
N GLU A 61 7.06 5.02 -0.09
CA GLU A 61 8.04 6.09 0.01
C GLU A 61 9.22 5.92 -0.94
N GLN A 62 9.72 4.69 -1.11
CA GLN A 62 10.76 4.40 -2.10
C GLN A 62 10.30 4.73 -3.53
N ILE A 63 9.02 4.48 -3.86
CA ILE A 63 8.43 4.89 -5.15
C ILE A 63 8.33 6.40 -5.24
N LEU A 64 7.83 7.08 -4.20
CA LEU A 64 7.72 8.54 -4.21
C LEU A 64 9.08 9.21 -4.36
N GLN A 65 10.09 8.74 -3.61
CA GLN A 65 11.46 9.24 -3.70
C GLN A 65 12.03 9.04 -5.10
N ARG A 66 11.79 7.87 -5.71
CA ARG A 66 12.20 7.61 -7.09
C ARG A 66 11.53 8.55 -8.10
N LEU A 67 10.22 8.73 -7.99
CA LEU A 67 9.45 9.63 -8.86
C LEU A 67 9.85 11.10 -8.71
N THR A 68 10.40 11.48 -7.55
CA THR A 68 10.78 12.87 -7.25
C THR A 68 12.29 13.10 -7.25
N ASN A 69 13.07 12.11 -7.72
CA ASN A 69 14.54 12.13 -7.74
C ASN A 69 15.18 12.44 -6.37
N GLN A 70 14.54 12.01 -5.28
CA GLN A 70 15.06 12.09 -3.93
C GLN A 70 15.92 10.86 -3.58
N PRO A 71 16.88 10.98 -2.66
CA PRO A 71 17.64 9.84 -2.16
C PRO A 71 16.72 8.76 -1.60
N GLN A 72 16.98 7.51 -1.98
CA GLN A 72 16.28 6.34 -1.45
C GLN A 72 16.96 5.84 -0.17
N HIS A 73 16.17 5.32 0.76
CA HIS A 73 16.68 4.66 1.96
C HIS A 73 16.72 3.15 1.74
N GLU A 74 17.84 2.51 2.10
CA GLU A 74 17.97 1.07 2.01
C GLU A 74 17.52 0.38 3.30
N ALA A 75 16.71 -0.66 3.15
CA ALA A 75 16.45 -1.61 4.22
C ALA A 75 17.55 -2.68 4.24
N SER A 76 17.88 -3.19 5.43
CA SER A 76 18.89 -4.26 5.55
C SER A 76 18.43 -5.57 4.90
N ASN A 77 17.13 -5.83 4.92
CA ASN A 77 16.46 -6.90 4.18
C ASN A 77 14.94 -6.64 4.13
N ASN A 78 14.22 -7.44 3.34
CA ASN A 78 12.76 -7.34 3.23
C ASN A 78 12.08 -7.45 4.61
N THR A 79 12.50 -8.38 5.46
CA THR A 79 11.90 -8.58 6.79
C THR A 79 11.97 -7.35 7.68
N SER A 80 13.04 -6.56 7.59
CA SER A 80 13.20 -5.34 8.40
C SER A 80 12.17 -4.25 8.09
N THR A 81 11.59 -4.24 6.89
CA THR A 81 10.63 -3.21 6.46
C THR A 81 9.26 -3.34 7.14
N PHE A 82 8.94 -4.51 7.69
CA PHE A 82 7.72 -4.73 8.48
C PHE A 82 7.76 -4.00 9.83
N GLY A 83 8.96 -3.73 10.35
CA GLY A 83 9.14 -3.03 11.62
C GLY A 83 8.49 -3.72 12.82
N SER A 84 8.23 -2.92 13.87
CA SER A 84 7.54 -3.37 15.09
C SER A 84 6.07 -3.70 14.82
N PRO A 85 5.47 -4.70 15.51
CA PRO A 85 4.04 -4.97 15.43
C PRO A 85 3.13 -3.85 15.97
N GLY A 86 3.70 -2.79 16.55
CA GLY A 86 2.92 -1.74 17.20
C GLY A 86 2.45 -2.15 18.59
N GLU A 87 1.81 -1.21 19.28
CA GLU A 87 1.35 -1.37 20.66
C GLU A 87 -0.18 -1.34 20.70
N THR A 88 -0.79 -2.23 21.49
CA THR A 88 -2.25 -2.44 21.47
C THR A 88 -3.06 -1.25 21.98
N ASP A 89 -2.45 -0.34 22.72
CA ASP A 89 -3.03 0.85 23.34
C ASP A 89 -2.55 2.16 22.69
N ASN A 90 -1.74 2.10 21.63
CA ASN A 90 -1.20 3.26 20.94
C ASN A 90 -2.03 3.64 19.71
N GLU A 91 -3.25 4.15 19.94
CA GLU A 91 -4.13 4.63 18.86
C GLU A 91 -3.50 5.77 18.05
N THR A 92 -2.80 6.72 18.71
CA THR A 92 -2.14 7.83 18.02
C THR A 92 -1.11 7.33 17.02
N GLY A 93 -0.20 6.45 17.44
CA GLY A 93 0.81 5.88 16.54
C GLY A 93 0.20 5.07 15.40
N TRP A 94 -0.94 4.41 15.63
CA TRP A 94 -1.64 3.71 14.57
C TRP A 94 -2.23 4.67 13.54
N GLN A 95 -2.86 5.77 13.99
CA GLN A 95 -3.36 6.79 13.08
C GLN A 95 -2.22 7.42 12.27
N GLU A 96 -1.08 7.74 12.89
CA GLU A 96 0.09 8.30 12.19
C GLU A 96 0.58 7.38 11.07
N VAL A 97 0.63 6.07 11.31
CA VAL A 97 1.07 5.07 10.31
C VAL A 97 0.09 4.99 9.13
N LYS A 98 -1.23 5.07 9.39
CA LYS A 98 -2.24 5.12 8.33
C LYS A 98 -2.20 6.44 7.57
N GLU A 99 -2.13 7.57 8.26
CA GLU A 99 -2.08 8.90 7.66
C GLU A 99 -0.86 9.07 6.75
N ARG A 100 0.29 8.53 7.17
CA ARG A 100 1.50 8.45 6.34
C ARG A 100 1.23 7.69 5.04
N ALA A 101 0.56 6.54 5.11
CA ALA A 101 0.23 5.74 3.93
C ALA A 101 -0.65 6.50 2.94
N PHE A 102 -1.73 7.12 3.43
CA PHE A 102 -2.64 7.91 2.60
C PHE A 102 -2.00 9.16 2.03
N THR A 103 -1.09 9.80 2.77
CA THR A 103 -0.36 10.97 2.30
C THR A 103 0.58 10.59 1.16
N VAL A 104 1.41 9.57 1.36
CA VAL A 104 2.40 9.14 0.36
C VAL A 104 1.71 8.68 -0.92
N ILE A 105 0.65 7.86 -0.83
CA ILE A 105 -0.04 7.39 -2.03
C ILE A 105 -0.77 8.51 -2.78
N ALA A 106 -1.30 9.52 -2.08
CA ALA A 106 -1.89 10.70 -2.70
C ALA A 106 -0.84 11.51 -3.49
N GLU A 107 0.37 11.66 -2.95
CA GLU A 107 1.48 12.32 -3.66
C GLU A 107 1.96 11.49 -4.86
N ILE A 108 2.11 10.16 -4.73
CA ILE A 108 2.45 9.29 -5.85
C ILE A 108 1.42 9.42 -6.97
N ARG A 109 0.12 9.37 -6.64
CA ARG A 109 -0.96 9.51 -7.61
C ARG A 109 -0.88 10.85 -8.35
N LYS A 110 -0.60 11.96 -7.65
CA LYS A 110 -0.41 13.28 -8.27
C LYS A 110 0.76 13.27 -9.25
N VAL A 111 1.90 12.68 -8.86
CA VAL A 111 3.08 12.62 -9.73
C VAL A 111 2.81 11.75 -10.96
N ILE A 112 2.22 10.56 -10.81
CA ILE A 112 1.84 9.69 -11.94
C ILE A 112 0.91 10.42 -12.91
N ALA A 113 -0.06 11.18 -12.40
CA ALA A 113 -0.99 11.94 -13.24
C ALA A 113 -0.32 13.08 -14.04
N SER A 114 0.90 13.47 -13.68
CA SER A 114 1.69 14.48 -14.41
C SER A 114 2.65 13.89 -15.44
N LEU A 115 2.83 12.56 -15.46
CA LEU A 115 3.70 11.87 -16.41
C LEU A 115 3.03 11.71 -17.78
N THR A 116 3.87 11.51 -18.78
CA THR A 116 3.50 11.08 -20.13
C THR A 116 3.67 9.57 -20.29
N ASP A 117 3.08 9.01 -21.36
CA ASP A 117 3.24 7.58 -21.65
C ASP A 117 4.70 7.24 -22.01
N GLU A 118 5.46 8.20 -22.55
CA GLU A 118 6.89 8.08 -22.86
C GLU A 118 7.77 8.05 -21.60
N ASP A 119 7.41 8.81 -20.55
CA ASP A 119 8.15 8.79 -19.28
C ASP A 119 8.23 7.39 -18.67
N LEU A 120 7.22 6.55 -18.94
CA LEU A 120 7.16 5.16 -18.48
C LEU A 120 8.24 4.27 -19.09
N ASP A 121 8.87 4.69 -20.19
CA ASP A 121 9.97 3.96 -20.83
C ASP A 121 11.35 4.36 -20.27
N THR A 122 11.39 5.31 -19.33
CA THR A 122 12.62 5.68 -18.60
C THR A 122 13.18 4.47 -17.85
N GLN A 123 14.48 4.23 -18.02
CA GLN A 123 15.18 3.14 -17.36
C GLN A 123 15.30 3.38 -15.85
N VAL A 124 14.92 2.37 -15.07
CA VAL A 124 15.07 2.28 -13.62
C VAL A 124 15.74 0.95 -13.31
N ASN A 125 17.02 0.98 -12.95
CA ASN A 125 17.86 -0.21 -12.77
C ASN A 125 17.80 -1.12 -14.01
N GLU A 126 17.40 -2.38 -13.84
CA GLU A 126 17.31 -3.40 -14.90
C GLU A 126 15.96 -3.40 -15.65
N THR A 127 15.09 -2.43 -15.38
CA THR A 127 13.72 -2.35 -15.92
C THR A 127 13.32 -0.92 -16.31
N THR A 128 12.07 -0.70 -16.73
CA THR A 128 11.50 0.63 -16.94
C THR A 128 10.66 1.13 -15.75
N LEU A 129 10.40 2.44 -15.71
CA LEU A 129 9.50 3.07 -14.75
C LEU A 129 8.09 2.46 -14.82
N GLY A 130 7.55 2.23 -16.03
CA GLY A 130 6.24 1.63 -16.22
C GLY A 130 6.12 0.23 -15.61
N HIS A 131 7.13 -0.63 -15.81
CA HIS A 131 7.14 -1.96 -15.17
C HIS A 131 7.25 -1.85 -13.65
N THR A 132 8.08 -0.94 -13.14
CA THR A 132 8.24 -0.69 -11.72
C THR A 132 6.92 -0.28 -11.07
N LEU A 133 6.21 0.71 -11.63
CA LEU A 133 4.93 1.18 -11.11
C LEU A 133 3.83 0.11 -11.21
N SER A 134 3.77 -0.62 -12.33
CA SER A 134 2.78 -1.69 -12.54
C SER A 134 2.92 -2.82 -11.52
N THR A 135 4.16 -3.21 -11.18
CA THR A 135 4.41 -4.31 -10.24
C THR A 135 4.30 -3.87 -8.79
N TRP A 136 4.75 -2.66 -8.46
CA TRP A 136 4.60 -2.08 -7.13
C TRP A 136 3.14 -1.92 -6.72
N VAL A 137 2.27 -1.40 -7.59
CA VAL A 137 0.88 -1.18 -7.19
C VAL A 137 0.18 -2.51 -6.84
N MET A 138 0.50 -3.58 -7.57
CA MET A 138 0.01 -4.94 -7.28
C MET A 138 0.50 -5.49 -5.93
N HIS A 139 1.69 -5.08 -5.47
CA HIS A 139 2.22 -5.44 -4.16
C HIS A 139 1.32 -4.91 -3.03
N ASP A 140 0.83 -3.68 -3.13
CA ASP A 140 -0.13 -3.14 -2.15
C ASP A 140 -1.46 -3.89 -2.20
N GLY A 141 -1.90 -4.28 -3.39
CA GLY A 141 -3.06 -5.17 -3.56
C GLY A 141 -2.89 -6.53 -2.86
N PHE A 142 -1.70 -7.13 -2.96
CA PHE A 142 -1.37 -8.37 -2.23
C PHE A 142 -1.47 -8.19 -0.72
N HIS A 143 -0.90 -7.12 -0.16
CA HIS A 143 -0.96 -6.84 1.28
C HIS A 143 -2.36 -6.46 1.76
N THR A 144 -3.19 -5.85 0.91
CA THR A 144 -4.61 -5.62 1.18
C THR A 144 -5.34 -6.94 1.45
N GLY A 145 -5.08 -7.97 0.63
CA GLY A 145 -5.63 -9.30 0.85
C GLY A 145 -5.21 -9.92 2.20
N GLN A 146 -3.95 -9.70 2.62
CA GLN A 146 -3.47 -10.16 3.92
C GLN A 146 -4.15 -9.42 5.08
N ILE A 147 -4.33 -8.09 4.97
CA ILE A 147 -5.05 -7.29 5.98
C ILE A 147 -6.49 -7.83 6.14
N VAL A 148 -7.19 -8.05 5.03
CA VAL A 148 -8.56 -8.60 5.05
C VAL A 148 -8.58 -9.99 5.69
N LEU A 149 -7.62 -10.86 5.38
CA LEU A 149 -7.51 -12.17 6.01
C LEU A 149 -7.34 -12.05 7.53
N ILE A 150 -6.45 -11.17 8.01
CA ILE A 150 -6.22 -10.95 9.44
C ILE A 150 -7.51 -10.46 10.11
N ARG A 151 -8.22 -9.50 9.50
CA ARG A 151 -9.50 -9.01 10.03
C ARG A 151 -10.58 -10.10 10.07
N LYS A 152 -10.62 -10.99 9.08
CA LYS A 152 -11.51 -12.16 9.10
C LYS A 152 -11.18 -13.12 10.24
N LEU A 153 -9.89 -13.38 10.50
CA LEU A 153 -9.44 -14.20 11.64
C LEU A 153 -9.79 -13.58 13.00
N GLN A 154 -9.78 -12.24 13.09
CA GLN A 154 -10.19 -11.49 14.28
C GLN A 154 -11.71 -11.42 14.47
N GLY A 155 -12.49 -11.71 13.42
CA GLY A 155 -13.93 -11.41 13.38
C GLY A 155 -14.24 -9.91 13.28
N SER A 156 -13.24 -9.07 12.99
CA SER A 156 -13.36 -7.60 12.85
C SER A 156 -13.64 -7.16 11.41
N TRP A 157 -13.65 -8.09 10.45
CA TRP A 157 -14.06 -7.80 9.08
C TRP A 157 -15.59 -7.67 9.00
N PRO A 158 -16.12 -6.53 8.51
CA PRO A 158 -17.56 -6.33 8.42
C PRO A 158 -18.26 -7.44 7.62
N ALA A 159 -19.36 -7.96 8.17
CA ALA A 159 -20.19 -8.96 7.52
C ALA A 159 -21.12 -8.30 6.48
N THR A 160 -20.58 -7.69 5.41
CA THR A 160 -21.44 -7.30 4.29
C THR A 160 -20.80 -7.44 2.92
N ILE A 161 -21.35 -8.44 2.23
CA ILE A 161 -21.67 -8.61 0.80
C ILE A 161 -21.34 -7.38 -0.05
N TRP A 162 -20.48 -7.61 -1.04
CA TRP A 162 -20.38 -6.80 -2.26
C TRP A 162 -21.77 -6.38 -2.75
N PRO A 163 -21.99 -5.12 -3.17
CA PRO A 163 -23.23 -4.74 -3.83
C PRO A 163 -23.52 -5.61 -5.07
#